data_AF-A0A536YHJ0-F1
#
_entry.id   AF-A0A536YHJ0-F1
#
_cell.length_a   1.000
_cell.length_b   1.000
_cell.length_c   1.000
_cell.angle_alpha   90.00
_cell.angle_beta   90.00
_cell.angle_gamma   90.00
#
_symmetry.space_group_name_H-M   'P 1'
#
loop_
_entity.id
_entity.type
_entity.pdbx_description
1 polymer ?
#
loop_
_entity_poly.entity_id
_entity_poly.type
_entity_poly.pdbx_seq_one_letter_code
_entity_poly.pdbx_strand_id
1 'polypeptide(L)' 'MEALLSVRNLRINFRLDKDTTFEAVKGISFDIPKNATVALVGESGSGKSVTSL' A
#
# COMPACT_ATOMS: atom_id res chain seq x y z
N MET A 1 3.97 -12.44 17.71
CA MET A 1 4.62 -12.69 16.41
C MET A 1 5.45 -11.45 16.11
N GLU A 2 6.76 -11.60 15.84
CA GLU A 2 7.65 -10.46 15.55
C GLU A 2 7.41 -9.98 14.12
N ALA A 3 7.03 -8.70 13.93
CA ALA A 3 6.90 -8.10 12.61
C ALA A 3 8.29 -7.74 12.08
N LEU A 4 8.61 -8.19 10.86
CA LEU A 4 9.82 -7.78 10.16
C LEU A 4 9.65 -6.38 9.55
N LEU A 5 8.45 -6.07 9.06
CA LEU A 5 8.07 -4.77 8.54
C LEU A 5 6.72 -4.37 9.10
N SER A 6 6.61 -3.12 9.54
CA SER A 6 5.35 -2.51 9.96
C SER A 6 5.10 -1.25 9.14
N VAL A 7 4.04 -1.27 8.34
CA VAL A 7 3.57 -0.12 7.56
C VAL A 7 2.36 0.48 8.27
N ARG A 8 2.36 1.79 8.46
CA ARG A 8 1.30 2.51 9.18
C ARG A 8 0.84 3.72 8.37
N ASN A 9 -0.48 3.83 8.19
CA ASN A 9 -1.14 4.92 7.47
C ASN A 9 -0.48 5.26 6.12
N LEU A 10 -0.14 4.24 5.33
CA LEU A 10 0.41 4.42 3.99
C LEU A 10 -0.64 5.09 3.10
N ARG A 11 -0.26 6.23 2.55
CA ARG A 11 -1.05 6.99 1.59
C ARG A 11 -0.21 7.28 0.36
N ILE A 12 -0.76 7.02 -0.81
CA ILE A 12 -0.07 7.25 -2.08
C ILE A 12 -0.99 8.10 -2.96
N ASN A 13 -0.49 9.28 -3.32
CA ASN A 13 -1.19 10.26 -4.13
C ASN A 13 -0.43 10.47 -5.44
N PHE A 14 -1.15 10.37 -6.56
CA PHE A 14 -0.65 10.73 -7.87
C PHE A 14 -1.18 12.11 -8.25
N ARG A 15 -0.28 13.00 -8.66
CA ARG A 15 -0.67 14.29 -9.22
C ARG A 15 -1.15 14.09 -10.65
N LEU A 16 -2.40 14.46 -10.94
CA LEU A 16 -2.98 14.36 -12.28
C LEU A 16 -2.78 15.66 -13.06
N ASP A 17 -2.91 16.80 -12.39
CA ASP A 17 -2.65 18.12 -12.96
C ASP A 17 -2.22 19.11 -11.86
N LYS A 18 -2.33 20.43 -12.10
CA LYS A 18 -1.88 21.42 -11.13
C LYS A 18 -2.64 21.35 -9.81
N ASP A 19 -3.95 21.10 -9.86
CA ASP A 19 -4.88 21.24 -8.75
C ASP A 19 -5.59 19.92 -8.37
N THR A 20 -5.43 18.87 -9.19
CA THR A 20 -6.05 17.56 -8.99
C THR A 20 -5.03 16.48 -8.60
N THR A 21 -5.36 15.75 -7.54
CA THR A 21 -4.63 14.55 -7.09
C THR A 21 -5.55 13.34 -7.01
N PHE A 22 -5.04 12.17 -7.36
CA PHE A 22 -5.70 10.88 -7.17
C PHE A 22 -5.03 10.07 -6.07
N GLU A 23 -5.77 9.77 -5.00
CA GLU A 23 -5.30 8.93 -3.90
C GLU A 23 -5.50 7.44 -4.26
N ALA A 24 -4.42 6.80 -4.71
CA ALA A 24 -4.43 5.39 -5.11
C ALA A 24 -4.37 4.43 -3.91
N VAL A 25 -3.78 4.86 -2.79
CA VAL A 25 -3.74 4.10 -1.54
C VAL A 25 -4.22 5.01 -0.41
N LYS A 26 -5.28 4.60 0.28
CA LYS A 26 -6.07 5.44 1.20
C LYS A 26 -5.85 5.08 2.67
N GLY A 27 -4.64 5.26 3.18
CA GLY A 27 -4.34 5.15 4.61
C GLY A 27 -4.34 3.71 5.13
N ILE A 28 -3.68 2.80 4.43
CA ILE A 28 -3.62 1.39 4.83
C ILE A 28 -2.52 1.15 5.89
N SER A 29 -2.75 0.17 6.77
CA SER A 29 -1.76 -0.27 7.76
C SER A 29 -1.70 -1.79 7.78
N PHE A 30 -0.50 -2.35 7.76
CA PHE A 30 -0.29 -3.80 7.79
C PHE A 30 1.10 -4.14 8.33
N ASP A 31 1.26 -5.40 8.70
CA ASP A 31 2.53 -5.98 9.14
C ASP A 31 2.93 -7.13 8.23
N ILE A 32 4.23 -7.26 7.96
CA ILE A 32 4.83 -8.45 7.37
C ILE A 32 5.55 -9.21 8.49
N PRO A 33 5.07 -10.40 8.88
CA PRO A 33 5.74 -11.21 9.89
C PRO A 33 7.11 -11.68 9.42
N LYS A 34 8.04 -11.83 10.35
CA LYS A 34 9.35 -12.43 10.08
C LYS A 34 9.16 -13.90 9.66
N ASN A 35 9.94 -14.32 8.66
CA ASN A 35 9.93 -15.69 8.12
C ASN A 35 8.56 -16.15 7.56
N ALA A 36 7.75 -15.22 7.04
CA ALA A 36 6.46 -15.53 6.42
C ALA A 36 6.43 -15.13 4.94
N THR A 37 5.69 -15.90 4.14
CA THR A 37 5.29 -15.51 2.78
C THR A 37 3.88 -14.94 2.84
N VAL A 38 3.70 -13.73 2.32
CA VAL A 38 2.40 -13.04 2.26
C VAL A 38 2.02 -12.75 0.82
N ALA A 39 0.72 -12.61 0.55
CA ALA A 39 0.21 -12.25 -0.76
C ALA A 39 -0.66 -10.99 -0.66
N LEU A 40 -0.48 -10.09 -1.62
CA LEU A 40 -1.33 -8.91 -1.81
C LEU A 40 -2.26 -9.17 -2.99
N VAL A 41 -3.55 -9.35 -2.72
CA VAL A 41 -4.56 -9.76 -3.72
C VAL A 41 -5.68 -8.73 -3.85
N GLY A 42 -6.34 -8.70 -5.00
CA GLY A 42 -7.42 -7.75 -5.30
C GLY A 42 -7.55 -7.44 -6.79
N GLU A 43 -8.63 -6.76 -7.18
CA GLU A 43 -8.96 -6.43 -8.58
C GLU A 43 -7.95 -5.47 -9.23
N SER A 44 -7.93 -5.39 -10.56
CA SER A 44 -7.10 -4.41 -11.28
C SER A 44 -7.42 -2.98 -10.81
N GLY A 45 -6.40 -2.15 -10.60
CA GLY A 45 -6.56 -0.76 -10.15
C GLY A 45 -6.74 -0.55 -8.64
N SER A 46 -6.79 -1.60 -7.82
CA SER A 46 -6.96 -1.50 -6.34
C SER A 46 -5.75 -0.96 -5.56
N GLY A 47 -4.66 -0.54 -6.24
CA GLY A 47 -3.48 0.02 -5.58
C GLY A 47 -2.42 -1.00 -5.14
N LYS A 48 -2.57 -2.29 -5.50
CA LYS A 48 -1.61 -3.36 -5.12
C LYS A 48 -0.18 -3.08 -5.58
N SER A 49 0.02 -2.87 -6.88
CA SER A 49 1.37 -2.69 -7.44
C SER A 49 2.08 -1.49 -6.85
N VAL A 50 1.37 -0.38 -6.62
CA VAL A 50 1.96 0.84 -6.03
C VAL A 50 2.19 0.72 -4.53
N THR A 51 1.55 -0.24 -3.85
CA THR A 51 1.81 -0.56 -2.44
C THR A 51 3.08 -1.41 -2.28
N SER A 52 3.43 -2.21 -3.30
CA SER A 52 4.55 -3.16 -3.24
C SER A 52 5.85 -2.69 -3.91
N LEU A 53 5.82 -1.55 -4.62
CA LEU A 53 6.98 -0.89 -5.25
C LEU A 53 7.70 0.01 -4.26
#